data_AF-A0A8D8QW55-F1
#
_entry.id   AF-A0A8D8QW55-F1
#
_cell.length_a   1.000
_cell.length_b   1.000
_cell.length_c   1.000
_cell.angle_alpha   90.00
_cell.angle_beta   90.00
_cell.angle_gamma   90.00
#
_symmetry.space_group_name_H-M   'P 1'
#
loop_
_entity.id
_entity.type
_entity.pdbx_description
1 polymer ?
#
loop_
_entity_poly.entity_id
_entity_poly.type
_entity_poly.pdbx_seq_one_letter_code
_entity_poly.pdbx_strand_id
1 'polypeptide(L)'
;MLVGDGSYELNNPLDINTYVDTILGVVLRSARSRIIVFSCFHPDVVSALRLKQNKYPVIFLTQGITKRWPQYKDPRCHNVTMGTHHAISASLLGLSVNTEDLLRDDSQVKFVKDSGLMVWCWGIEGNDPANVKHLKRLGVQAVINDKVVQQSTKHESIFLIEARRAAS
;
A
#
# COMPACT_ATOMS: atom_id res chain seq x y z
N MET A 1 -8.13 12.31 -7.50
CA MET A 1 -6.90 13.10 -7.73
C MET A 1 -6.94 13.69 -9.15
N LEU A 2 -6.15 14.73 -9.45
CA LEU A 2 -6.02 15.25 -10.82
C LEU A 2 -5.25 14.25 -11.69
N VAL A 3 -5.85 13.88 -12.81
CA VAL A 3 -5.33 12.90 -13.76
C VAL A 3 -4.64 13.62 -14.92
N GLY A 4 -3.70 12.95 -15.59
CA GLY A 4 -2.87 13.53 -16.66
C GLY A 4 -3.67 14.16 -17.80
N ASP A 5 -4.85 13.62 -18.10
CA ASP A 5 -5.80 14.13 -19.11
C ASP A 5 -6.56 15.40 -18.68
N GLY A 6 -6.33 15.88 -17.45
CA GLY A 6 -6.99 17.06 -16.89
C GLY A 6 -8.30 16.79 -16.17
N SER A 7 -8.78 15.54 -16.16
CA SER A 7 -9.95 15.13 -15.40
C SER A 7 -9.62 14.94 -13.91
N TYR A 8 -10.64 14.96 -13.05
CA TYR A 8 -10.52 14.62 -11.64
C TYR A 8 -11.26 13.32 -11.36
N GLU A 9 -10.66 12.40 -10.61
CA GLU A 9 -11.38 11.19 -10.15
C GLU A 9 -12.55 11.52 -9.21
N LEU A 10 -12.48 12.67 -8.54
CA LEU A 10 -13.50 13.16 -7.62
C LEU A 10 -13.89 14.56 -8.06
N ASN A 11 -15.14 14.71 -8.48
CA ASN A 11 -15.72 16.00 -8.92
C ASN A 11 -15.99 16.97 -7.76
N ASN A 12 -15.73 16.57 -6.52
CA ASN A 12 -15.87 17.43 -5.35
C ASN A 12 -14.62 17.29 -4.46
N PRO A 13 -13.83 18.35 -4.25
CA PRO A 13 -12.70 18.29 -3.32
C PRO A 13 -13.27 18.10 -1.91
N LEU A 14 -13.20 16.86 -1.41
CA LEU A 14 -13.52 16.55 -0.03
C LEU A 14 -12.46 17.22 0.85
N ASP A 15 -12.90 17.87 1.94
CA ASP A 15 -11.97 18.25 2.99
C ASP A 15 -11.32 16.98 3.55
N ILE A 16 -10.02 16.82 3.26
CA ILE A 16 -9.22 15.66 3.65
C ILE A 16 -9.25 15.48 5.17
N ASN A 17 -9.31 16.56 5.95
CA ASN A 17 -9.40 16.44 7.40
C ASN A 17 -10.71 15.77 7.82
N THR A 18 -11.85 16.33 7.41
CA THR A 18 -13.17 15.78 7.71
C THR A 18 -13.30 14.33 7.23
N TYR A 19 -12.79 14.01 6.04
CA TYR A 19 -12.79 12.65 5.49
C TYR A 19 -12.01 11.68 6.38
N VAL A 20 -10.76 12.02 6.70
CA VAL A 20 -9.88 11.16 7.52
C VAL A 20 -10.40 11.03 8.96
N ASP A 21 -10.88 12.12 9.56
CA ASP A 21 -11.40 12.13 10.93
C ASP A 21 -12.64 11.26 11.07
N THR A 22 -13.51 11.26 10.05
CA THR A 22 -14.70 10.40 10.02
C THR A 22 -14.30 8.91 10.03
N ILE A 23 -13.35 8.52 9.17
CA ILE A 23 -12.86 7.13 9.09
C ILE A 23 -12.18 6.73 10.40
N LEU A 24 -11.26 7.55 10.90
CA LEU A 24 -10.54 7.28 12.14
C LEU A 24 -11.48 7.16 13.33
N GLY A 25 -12.50 8.03 13.42
CA GLY A 25 -13.50 7.96 14.48
C GLY A 25 -14.23 6.62 14.50
N VAL A 26 -14.67 6.13 13.34
CA VAL A 26 -15.34 4.81 13.25
C VAL A 26 -14.39 3.69 13.61
N VAL A 27 -13.18 3.67 13.03
CA VAL A 27 -12.21 2.61 13.25
C VAL A 27 -11.77 2.55 14.71
N LEU A 28 -11.39 3.67 15.32
CA LEU A 28 -10.89 3.69 16.70
C LEU A 28 -11.96 3.28 17.71
N ARG A 29 -13.24 3.60 17.47
CA ARG A 29 -14.36 3.15 18.32
C ARG A 29 -14.68 1.66 18.14
N SER A 30 -14.45 1.11 16.95
CA SER A 30 -14.97 -0.21 16.59
C SER A 30 -13.90 -1.30 16.54
N ALA A 31 -12.62 -0.96 16.39
CA ALA A 31 -11.54 -1.87 16.00
C ALA A 31 -11.39 -3.10 16.91
N ARG A 32 -11.59 -2.96 18.23
CA ARG A 32 -11.36 -4.01 19.23
C ARG A 32 -9.94 -4.59 19.08
N SER A 33 -9.80 -5.92 19.00
CA SER A 33 -8.52 -6.65 18.88
C SER A 33 -8.07 -6.90 17.44
N ARG A 34 -8.73 -6.28 16.44
CA ARG A 34 -8.39 -6.52 15.03
C ARG A 34 -7.05 -5.87 14.68
N ILE A 35 -6.27 -6.58 13.89
CA ILE A 35 -5.10 -6.05 13.19
C ILE A 35 -5.62 -5.22 12.02
N ILE A 36 -5.26 -3.94 12.00
CA ILE A 36 -5.73 -2.99 10.99
C ILE A 36 -4.51 -2.29 10.39
N VAL A 37 -4.51 -2.18 9.07
CA VAL A 37 -3.55 -1.38 8.29
C VAL A 37 -4.38 -0.45 7.41
N PHE A 38 -4.04 0.83 7.40
CA PHE A 38 -4.63 1.77 6.45
C PHE A 38 -3.80 1.79 5.17
N SER A 39 -4.46 1.95 4.04
CA SER A 39 -3.79 2.14 2.78
C SER A 39 -4.62 3.01 1.83
N CYS A 40 -3.97 3.88 1.06
CA CYS A 40 -4.62 4.73 0.08
C CYS A 40 -3.67 5.10 -1.08
N PHE A 41 -4.23 5.36 -2.27
CA PHE A 41 -3.50 5.92 -3.42
C PHE A 41 -3.27 7.43 -3.31
N HIS A 42 -4.02 8.12 -2.44
CA HIS A 42 -3.93 9.57 -2.32
C HIS A 42 -2.82 9.96 -1.34
N PRO A 43 -1.74 10.64 -1.79
CA PRO A 43 -0.57 10.91 -0.96
C PRO A 43 -0.90 11.80 0.25
N ASP A 44 -1.78 12.80 0.08
CA ASP A 44 -2.22 13.63 1.21
C ASP A 44 -3.09 12.89 2.23
N VAL A 45 -3.88 11.89 1.79
CA VAL A 45 -4.70 11.08 2.71
C VAL A 45 -3.81 10.18 3.55
N VAL A 46 -2.80 9.53 2.97
CA VAL A 46 -1.87 8.70 3.76
C VAL A 46 -1.03 9.54 4.72
N SER A 47 -0.63 10.76 4.33
CA SER A 47 0.03 11.70 5.22
C SER A 47 -0.88 12.15 6.37
N ALA A 48 -2.13 12.54 6.07
CA ALA A 48 -3.10 12.92 7.09
C ALA A 48 -3.41 11.77 8.06
N LEU A 49 -3.60 10.55 7.56
CA LEU A 49 -3.76 9.34 8.38
C LEU A 49 -2.55 9.12 9.29
N ARG A 50 -1.33 9.33 8.80
CA ARG A 50 -0.12 9.13 9.62
C ARG A 50 0.07 10.22 10.67
N LEU A 51 -0.31 11.46 10.37
CA LEU A 51 -0.23 12.58 11.30
C LEU A 51 -1.30 12.51 12.40
N LYS A 52 -2.50 12.06 12.07
CA LYS A 52 -3.65 12.02 13.00
C LYS A 52 -3.66 10.80 13.92
N GLN A 53 -2.90 9.74 13.61
CA GLN A 53 -2.80 8.57 14.49
C GLN A 53 -1.45 7.84 14.36
N ASN A 54 -1.06 7.14 15.41
CA ASN A 54 0.18 6.33 15.47
C ASN A 54 -0.06 4.86 15.86
N LYS A 55 -1.32 4.41 15.93
CA LYS A 55 -1.71 3.08 16.41
C LYS A 55 -1.65 2.02 15.30
N TYR A 56 -2.11 2.38 14.10
CA TYR A 56 -2.20 1.51 12.95
C TYR A 56 -1.23 1.95 11.86
N PRO A 57 -0.48 1.02 11.25
CA PRO A 57 0.41 1.34 10.15
C PRO A 57 -0.36 1.87 8.94
N VAL A 58 0.33 2.69 8.14
CA VAL A 58 -0.18 3.26 6.90
C VAL A 58 0.73 2.82 5.76
N ILE A 59 0.16 2.33 4.67
CA ILE A 59 0.86 1.91 3.45
C ILE A 59 0.38 2.75 2.28
N PHE A 60 1.31 3.25 1.47
CA PHE A 60 0.98 4.02 0.27
C PHE A 60 0.80 3.09 -0.93
N LEU A 61 -0.35 3.16 -1.61
CA LEU A 61 -0.55 2.43 -2.85
C LEU A 61 -0.03 3.25 -4.03
N THR A 62 0.69 2.58 -4.93
CA THR A 62 1.09 3.17 -6.20
C THR A 62 0.66 2.28 -7.36
N GLN A 63 0.15 2.92 -8.41
CA GLN A 63 -0.07 2.27 -9.71
C GLN A 63 1.24 2.04 -10.47
N GLY A 64 2.33 2.66 -10.01
CA GLY A 64 3.61 2.57 -10.69
C GLY A 64 3.53 3.14 -12.10
N ILE A 65 4.41 2.66 -12.97
CA ILE A 65 4.32 2.95 -14.40
C ILE A 65 3.37 1.92 -15.03
N THR A 66 2.29 2.37 -15.67
CA THR A 66 1.34 1.45 -16.34
C THR A 66 0.63 2.16 -17.49
N LYS A 67 0.15 1.37 -18.44
CA LYS A 67 -0.71 1.84 -19.55
C LYS A 67 -2.20 1.60 -19.28
N ARG A 68 -2.54 0.91 -18.18
CA ARG A 68 -3.92 0.53 -17.84
C ARG A 68 -4.77 1.72 -17.40
N TRP A 69 -4.15 2.68 -16.71
CA TRP A 69 -4.79 3.88 -16.19
C TRP A 69 -3.94 5.10 -16.52
N PRO A 70 -4.57 6.27 -16.69
CA PRO A 70 -3.79 7.47 -16.91
C PRO A 70 -2.98 7.84 -15.66
N GLN A 71 -1.84 8.48 -15.87
CA GLN A 71 -0.96 8.88 -14.78
C GLN A 71 -1.57 10.00 -13.95
N TYR A 72 -1.42 9.95 -12.63
CA TYR A 72 -1.73 11.10 -11.76
C TYR A 72 -0.77 12.26 -12.01
N LYS A 73 -1.26 13.51 -11.93
CA LYS A 73 -0.38 14.68 -12.05
C LYS A 73 0.53 14.88 -10.83
N ASP A 74 0.17 14.33 -9.68
CA ASP A 74 0.99 14.40 -8.48
C ASP A 74 2.28 13.59 -8.64
N PRO A 75 3.47 14.22 -8.53
CA PRO A 75 4.75 13.55 -8.75
C PRO A 75 5.03 12.43 -7.76
N ARG A 76 4.42 12.47 -6.56
CA ARG A 76 4.56 11.41 -5.54
C ARG A 76 3.99 10.07 -6.01
N CYS A 77 3.09 10.10 -7.01
CA CYS A 77 2.39 8.93 -7.53
C CYS A 77 3.00 8.39 -8.84
N HIS A 78 4.03 9.04 -9.39
CA HIS A 78 4.46 8.79 -10.78
C HIS A 78 5.08 7.42 -11.02
N ASN A 79 5.82 6.89 -10.05
CA ASN A 79 6.51 5.61 -10.12
C ASN A 79 6.86 5.13 -8.70
N VAL A 80 7.46 3.93 -8.60
CA VAL A 80 7.83 3.35 -7.31
C VAL A 80 8.85 4.21 -6.56
N THR A 81 9.89 4.72 -7.25
CA THR A 81 10.91 5.57 -6.61
C THR A 81 10.31 6.80 -5.93
N MET A 82 9.42 7.52 -6.62
CA MET A 82 8.74 8.68 -6.04
C MET A 82 7.83 8.29 -4.88
N GLY A 83 7.12 7.17 -5.00
CA GLY A 83 6.32 6.64 -3.90
C GLY A 83 7.16 6.25 -2.68
N THR A 84 8.36 5.70 -2.89
CA THR A 84 9.33 5.37 -1.83
C THR A 84 9.77 6.61 -1.10
N HIS A 85 10.18 7.65 -1.83
CA HIS A 85 10.57 8.92 -1.21
C HIS A 85 9.43 9.53 -0.39
N HIS A 86 8.19 9.48 -0.88
CA HIS A 86 7.02 9.93 -0.13
C HIS A 86 6.77 9.09 1.12
N ALA A 87 6.88 7.76 1.02
CA ALA A 87 6.68 6.89 2.16
C ALA A 87 7.72 7.11 3.27
N ILE A 88 8.99 7.36 2.91
CA ILE A 88 10.04 7.73 3.86
C ILE A 88 9.70 9.07 4.52
N SER A 89 9.43 10.11 3.72
CA SER A 89 9.22 11.47 4.25
C SER A 89 7.98 11.55 5.14
N ALA A 90 6.92 10.81 4.79
CA ALA A 90 5.70 10.73 5.58
C ALA A 90 5.77 9.69 6.70
N SER A 91 6.91 9.00 6.92
CA SER A 91 7.07 7.98 7.97
C SER A 91 6.01 6.87 7.92
N LEU A 92 5.74 6.37 6.71
CA LEU A 92 4.81 5.27 6.44
C LEU A 92 5.48 3.91 6.66
N LEU A 93 4.68 2.84 6.79
CA LEU A 93 5.21 1.48 6.92
C LEU A 93 5.84 0.97 5.62
N GLY A 94 5.29 1.38 4.47
CA GLY A 94 5.81 0.97 3.18
C GLY A 94 4.88 1.25 2.01
N LEU A 95 5.11 0.52 0.92
CA LEU A 95 4.38 0.65 -0.34
C LEU A 95 3.60 -0.61 -0.67
N SER A 96 2.47 -0.44 -1.35
CA SER A 96 1.80 -1.50 -2.11
C SER A 96 1.85 -1.15 -3.59
N VAL A 97 2.66 -1.90 -4.34
CA VAL A 97 2.99 -1.63 -5.74
C VAL A 97 2.16 -2.52 -6.66
N ASN A 98 1.76 -2.00 -7.82
CA ASN A 98 1.11 -2.82 -8.83
C ASN A 98 2.03 -3.98 -9.28
N THR A 99 1.50 -5.20 -9.34
CA THR A 99 2.25 -6.40 -9.74
C THR A 99 2.86 -6.29 -11.13
N GLU A 100 2.20 -5.61 -12.07
CA GLU A 100 2.73 -5.34 -13.41
C GLU A 100 4.08 -4.60 -13.35
N ASP A 101 4.23 -3.61 -12.46
CA ASP A 101 5.45 -2.82 -12.36
C ASP A 101 6.59 -3.65 -11.76
N LEU A 102 6.31 -4.38 -10.67
CA LEU A 102 7.30 -5.24 -10.03
C LEU A 102 7.77 -6.41 -10.91
N LEU A 103 6.88 -6.93 -11.76
CA LEU A 103 7.25 -8.00 -12.70
C LEU A 103 8.02 -7.48 -13.91
N ARG A 104 7.84 -6.20 -14.26
CA ARG A 104 8.60 -5.55 -15.33
C ARG A 104 10.01 -5.17 -14.87
N ASP A 105 10.16 -4.77 -13.60
CA ASP A 105 11.44 -4.42 -13.01
C ASP A 105 11.50 -4.88 -11.54
N ASP A 106 12.07 -6.05 -11.32
CA ASP A 106 12.17 -6.68 -10.01
C ASP A 106 13.16 -5.99 -9.05
N SER A 107 14.08 -5.17 -9.60
CA SER A 107 15.05 -4.41 -8.83
C SER A 107 14.37 -3.40 -7.89
N GLN A 108 13.16 -2.97 -8.23
CA GLN A 108 12.34 -2.09 -7.40
C GLN A 108 12.03 -2.71 -6.04
N VAL A 109 11.82 -4.03 -5.95
CA VAL A 109 11.58 -4.71 -4.66
C VAL A 109 12.78 -4.52 -3.74
N LYS A 110 14.00 -4.68 -4.27
CA LYS A 110 15.23 -4.47 -3.51
C LYS A 110 15.38 -3.01 -3.10
N PHE A 111 15.15 -2.07 -4.03
CA PHE A 111 15.26 -0.63 -3.77
C PHE A 111 14.37 -0.17 -2.60
N VAL A 112 13.09 -0.56 -2.60
CA VAL A 112 12.16 -0.16 -1.53
C VAL A 112 12.56 -0.80 -0.19
N LYS A 113 13.01 -2.06 -0.20
CA LYS A 113 13.45 -2.75 1.02
C LYS A 113 14.73 -2.16 1.60
N ASP A 114 15.72 -1.85 0.76
CA ASP A 114 16.97 -1.21 1.18
C ASP A 114 16.73 0.18 1.77
N SER A 115 15.60 0.81 1.40
CA SER A 115 15.13 2.07 1.98
C SER A 115 14.44 1.90 3.35
N GLY A 116 14.42 0.67 3.91
CA GLY A 116 13.82 0.38 5.21
C GLY A 116 12.29 0.23 5.21
N LEU A 117 11.67 0.11 4.05
CA LEU A 117 10.21 0.04 3.90
C LEU A 117 9.73 -1.37 3.58
N MET A 118 8.48 -1.68 3.98
CA MET A 118 7.79 -2.88 3.51
C MET A 118 7.35 -2.75 2.05
N VAL A 119 7.38 -3.87 1.32
CA VAL A 119 6.91 -3.98 -0.07
C VAL A 119 5.78 -4.97 -0.14
N TRP A 120 4.60 -4.46 -0.42
CA TRP A 120 3.41 -5.23 -0.74
C TRP A 120 3.13 -5.10 -2.22
N CYS A 121 2.30 -5.99 -2.76
CA CYS A 121 1.81 -5.83 -4.10
C CYS A 121 0.32 -6.12 -4.24
N TRP A 122 -0.26 -5.56 -5.28
CA TRP A 122 -1.66 -5.74 -5.68
C TRP A 122 -1.74 -5.79 -7.21
N GLY A 123 -2.76 -6.44 -7.76
CA GLY A 123 -2.98 -6.47 -9.21
C GLY A 123 -3.28 -7.86 -9.75
N ILE A 124 -3.69 -7.89 -11.01
CA ILE A 124 -4.23 -9.10 -11.65
C ILE A 124 -3.16 -10.17 -11.85
N GLU A 125 -1.90 -9.78 -12.07
CA GLU A 125 -0.78 -10.72 -12.20
C GLU A 125 -0.51 -11.46 -10.88
N GLY A 126 -0.93 -10.87 -9.74
CA GLY A 126 -0.92 -11.50 -8.42
C GLY A 126 -1.93 -12.65 -8.25
N ASN A 127 -2.77 -12.91 -9.25
CA ASN A 127 -3.68 -14.07 -9.29
C ASN A 127 -3.04 -15.33 -9.92
N ASP A 128 -1.82 -15.23 -10.45
CA ASP A 128 -1.01 -16.36 -10.92
C ASP A 128 -0.08 -16.87 -9.79
N PRO A 129 -0.22 -18.12 -9.33
CA PRO A 129 0.65 -18.71 -8.32
C PRO A 129 2.16 -18.63 -8.66
N ALA A 130 2.53 -18.70 -9.94
CA ALA A 130 3.93 -18.59 -10.36
C ALA A 130 4.50 -17.20 -10.07
N ASN A 131 3.74 -16.15 -10.41
CA ASN A 131 4.10 -14.76 -10.12
C ASN A 131 4.13 -14.50 -8.62
N VAL A 132 3.14 -14.98 -7.86
CA VAL A 132 3.13 -14.85 -6.39
C VAL A 132 4.36 -15.51 -5.78
N LYS A 133 4.72 -16.72 -6.22
CA LYS A 133 5.90 -17.43 -5.73
C LYS A 133 7.18 -16.67 -6.09
N HIS A 134 7.24 -16.05 -7.27
CA HIS A 134 8.38 -15.24 -7.70
C HIS A 134 8.53 -13.96 -6.88
N LEU A 135 7.46 -13.17 -6.72
CA LEU A 135 7.44 -11.93 -5.93
C LEU A 135 7.78 -12.19 -4.45
N LYS A 136 7.28 -13.29 -3.88
CA LYS A 136 7.67 -13.72 -2.52
C LYS A 136 9.17 -14.05 -2.41
N ARG A 137 9.78 -14.67 -3.43
CA ARG A 137 11.24 -14.94 -3.45
C ARG A 137 12.06 -13.65 -3.54
N LEU A 138 11.56 -12.63 -4.24
CA LEU A 138 12.18 -11.31 -4.29
C LEU A 138 12.06 -10.56 -2.95
N GLY A 139 11.14 -10.99 -2.10
CA GLY A 139 10.97 -10.48 -0.74
C GLY A 139 9.79 -9.54 -0.56
N VAL A 140 8.81 -9.56 -1.47
CA VAL A 140 7.49 -8.95 -1.25
C VAL A 140 6.82 -9.64 -0.07
N GLN A 141 6.46 -8.87 0.97
CA GLN A 141 5.94 -9.42 2.23
C GLN A 141 4.44 -9.74 2.20
N ALA A 142 3.66 -9.06 1.34
CA ALA A 142 2.25 -9.35 1.18
C ALA A 142 1.79 -9.19 -0.27
N VAL A 143 0.85 -10.04 -0.68
CA VAL A 143 0.22 -10.01 -2.00
C VAL A 143 -1.29 -9.90 -1.79
N ILE A 144 -1.89 -8.83 -2.30
CA ILE A 144 -3.33 -8.57 -2.30
C ILE A 144 -3.88 -9.12 -3.62
N ASN A 145 -4.69 -10.16 -3.56
CA ASN A 145 -5.26 -10.83 -4.73
C ASN A 145 -6.70 -11.30 -4.47
N ASP A 146 -7.42 -11.61 -5.55
CA ASP A 146 -8.83 -11.99 -5.50
C ASP A 146 -9.03 -13.48 -5.20
N LYS A 147 -7.98 -14.30 -5.40
CA LYS A 147 -8.03 -15.76 -5.26
C LYS A 147 -7.71 -16.24 -3.83
N VAL A 148 -8.57 -15.87 -2.89
CA VAL A 148 -8.42 -16.20 -1.45
C VAL A 148 -8.43 -17.72 -1.18
N VAL A 149 -9.22 -18.49 -1.95
CA VAL A 149 -9.49 -19.91 -1.66
C VAL A 149 -8.36 -20.87 -2.07
N GLN A 150 -7.50 -20.50 -3.02
CA GLN A 150 -6.50 -21.42 -3.58
C GLN A 150 -5.14 -21.37 -2.85
N GLN A 151 -4.88 -20.34 -2.05
CA GLN A 151 -3.56 -20.11 -1.43
C GLN A 151 -3.53 -20.37 0.08
N SER A 152 -4.67 -20.75 0.68
CA SER A 152 -4.83 -20.97 2.11
C SER A 152 -4.31 -22.34 2.57
N THR A 153 -3.02 -22.60 2.40
CA THR A 153 -2.36 -23.66 3.18
C THR A 153 -0.94 -23.23 3.59
N LYS A 154 -0.75 -23.04 4.91
CA LYS A 154 0.53 -23.06 5.66
C LYS A 154 1.37 -21.79 5.90
N HIS A 155 0.93 -20.57 5.63
CA HIS A 155 1.72 -19.37 6.03
C HIS A 155 0.98 -18.48 7.03
N GLU A 156 1.57 -18.35 8.22
CA GLU A 156 1.11 -17.46 9.29
C GLU A 156 1.34 -15.99 8.92
N SER A 157 0.41 -15.09 9.29
CA SER A 157 0.52 -13.66 8.99
C SER A 157 1.69 -13.03 9.75
N ILE A 158 2.53 -12.23 9.06
CA ILE A 158 3.70 -11.56 9.67
C ILE A 158 3.29 -10.67 10.86
N PHE A 159 2.10 -10.05 10.78
CA PHE A 159 1.55 -9.25 11.85
C PHE A 159 1.19 -10.05 13.10
N LEU A 160 0.78 -11.32 12.94
CA LEU A 160 0.51 -12.21 14.07
C LEU A 160 1.79 -12.60 14.78
N ILE A 161 2.86 -12.82 13.99
CA ILE A 161 4.18 -13.19 14.50
C ILE A 161 4.78 -12.01 15.28
N GLU A 162 4.71 -10.80 14.74
CA GLU A 162 5.20 -9.60 15.42
C GLU A 162 4.38 -9.26 16.67
N ALA A 163 3.05 -9.33 16.61
CA ALA A 163 2.20 -9.11 17.78
C ALA A 163 2.48 -10.10 18.91
N ARG A 164 2.76 -11.38 18.60
CA ARG A 164 3.15 -12.38 19.59
C ARG A 164 4.51 -12.09 20.20
N ARG A 165 5.50 -11.67 19.39
CA ARG A 165 6.83 -11.27 19.88
C ARG A 165 6.81 -10.05 20.77
N ALA A 166 5.90 -9.11 20.53
CA ALA A 166 5.73 -7.92 21.37
C ALA A 166 5.02 -8.23 22.71
N ALA A 167 4.37 -9.40 22.82
CA ALA A 167 3.62 -9.83 24.01
C ALA A 167 4.36 -10.88 24.85
N SER A 168 5.57 -11.28 24.45
CA SER A 168 6.45 -12.25 25.11
C SER A 168 7.69 -11.57 25.65
#